data_AF-A0A954NPF7-F1
#
_entry.id   AF-A0A954NPF7-F1
#
_cell.length_a   1.000
_cell.length_b   1.000
_cell.length_c   1.000
_cell.angle_alpha   90.00
_cell.angle_beta   90.00
_cell.angle_gamma   90.00
#
_symmetry.space_group_name_H-M   'P 1'
#
loop_
_entity.id
_entity.type
_entity.pdbx_description
1 polymer ?
#
loop_
_entity_poly.entity_id
_entity_poly.type
_entity_poly.pdbx_seq_one_letter_code
_entity_poly.pdbx_strand_id
1 'polypeptide(L)'
;MIVTIDGPAGAGKSTIARQLAARLGFRFLDTGAMYRAATLAALRADLDLHDSAAVAELVATLDIDCVDGRALLNGSDVSAAIRTAEVTASV
;
A
#
# COMPACT_ATOMS: atom_id res chain seq x y z
N MET A 1 19.39 10.46 2.01
CA MET A 1 18.52 11.52 1.48
C MET A 1 17.12 10.94 1.28
N ILE A 2 16.06 11.65 1.66
CA ILE A 2 14.65 11.22 1.52
C ILE A 2 13.93 12.31 0.70
N VAL A 3 13.07 11.90 -0.23
CA VAL A 3 12.26 12.79 -1.07
C VAL A 3 10.79 12.39 -0.93
N THR A 4 9.93 13.32 -0.55
CA THR A 4 8.48 13.12 -0.46
C THR A 4 7.79 13.84 -1.62
N ILE A 5 6.73 13.24 -2.18
CA ILE A 5 5.95 13.82 -3.30
C ILE A 5 4.47 13.68 -2.96
N ASP A 6 3.85 14.79 -2.58
CA ASP A 6 2.47 14.86 -2.10
C ASP A 6 1.57 15.66 -3.05
N GLY A 7 0.26 15.43 -2.96
CA GLY A 7 -0.75 16.06 -3.83
C GLY A 7 -2.00 15.18 -4.00
N PRO A 8 -3.05 15.66 -4.69
CA PRO A 8 -4.34 14.97 -4.77
C PRO A 8 -4.28 13.65 -5.55
N ALA A 9 -5.27 12.78 -5.33
CA ALA A 9 -5.42 11.54 -6.10
C ALA A 9 -5.50 11.87 -7.62
N GLY A 10 -4.92 11.01 -8.47
CA GLY A 10 -4.90 11.22 -9.92
C GLY A 10 -3.87 12.23 -10.45
N ALA A 11 -3.15 12.97 -9.60
CA ALA A 11 -2.15 13.96 -10.03
C ALA A 11 -0.85 13.38 -10.66
N GLY A 12 -0.77 12.07 -10.89
CA GLY A 12 0.41 11.42 -11.50
C GLY A 12 1.62 11.23 -10.57
N LYS A 13 1.48 11.47 -9.26
CA LYS A 13 2.57 11.42 -8.26
C LYS A 13 3.40 10.14 -8.32
N SER A 14 2.75 8.97 -8.27
CA SER A 14 3.45 7.68 -8.28
C SER A 14 4.22 7.45 -9.59
N THR A 15 3.71 7.97 -10.71
CA THR A 15 4.40 7.89 -12.00
C THR A 15 5.66 8.75 -12.01
N ILE A 16 5.56 10.02 -11.58
CA ILE A 16 6.69 10.94 -11.50
C ILE A 16 7.71 10.46 -10.47
N ALA A 17 7.26 10.01 -9.29
CA ALA A 17 8.11 9.50 -8.23
C ALA A 17 8.94 8.29 -8.68
N ARG A 18 8.32 7.32 -9.39
CA ARG A 18 9.05 6.18 -9.96
C ARG A 18 10.11 6.60 -10.97
N GLN A 19 9.75 7.51 -11.89
CA GLN A 19 10.70 8.00 -12.91
C GLN A 19 11.85 8.79 -12.28
N LEU A 20 11.57 9.62 -11.28
CA LEU A 20 12.58 10.37 -10.55
C LEU A 20 13.51 9.43 -9.78
N ALA A 21 12.95 8.46 -9.07
CA ALA A 21 13.72 7.48 -8.31
C ALA A 21 14.66 6.68 -9.22
N ALA A 22 14.17 6.20 -10.37
CA ALA A 22 15.00 5.49 -11.35
C ALA A 22 16.16 6.35 -11.88
N ARG A 23 15.92 7.63 -12.18
CA ARG A 23 16.97 8.55 -12.66
C ARG A 23 18.02 8.87 -11.60
N LEU A 24 17.65 8.88 -10.33
CA LEU A 24 18.54 9.21 -9.21
C LEU A 24 19.17 7.98 -8.54
N GLY A 25 18.81 6.76 -8.96
CA GLY A 25 19.24 5.52 -8.30
C GLY A 25 18.61 5.33 -6.91
N PHE A 26 17.43 5.92 -6.68
CA PHE A 26 16.72 5.85 -5.41
C PHE A 26 15.73 4.69 -5.41
N ARG A 27 15.46 4.15 -4.22
CA ARG A 27 14.32 3.25 -4.02
C ARG A 27 13.02 4.06 -4.02
N PHE A 28 11.99 3.53 -4.66
CA PHE A 28 10.63 4.07 -4.62
C PHE A 28 9.80 3.29 -3.60
N LEU A 29 9.11 4.01 -2.71
CA LEU A 29 8.19 3.44 -1.72
C LEU A 29 6.75 3.85 -2.06
N ASP A 30 5.88 2.87 -2.29
CA ASP A 30 4.45 3.09 -2.55
C ASP A 30 3.65 2.96 -1.25
N THR A 31 3.57 4.04 -0.48
CA THR A 31 2.82 4.04 0.79
C THR A 31 1.34 3.70 0.58
N GLY A 32 0.75 4.08 -0.56
CA GLY A 32 -0.62 3.73 -0.89
C GLY A 32 -0.83 2.23 -1.07
N ALA A 33 0.17 1.50 -1.57
CA ALA A 33 0.10 0.04 -1.65
C ALA A 33 0.15 -0.61 -0.26
N MET A 34 0.90 -0.04 0.70
CA MET A 34 0.95 -0.53 2.08
C MET A 34 -0.40 -0.42 2.77
N TYR A 35 -1.05 0.76 2.71
CA TYR A 35 -2.39 0.94 3.29
C TYR A 35 -3.41 -0.02 2.66
N ARG A 36 -3.41 -0.16 1.33
CA ARG A 36 -4.32 -1.10 0.64
C ARG A 36 -4.03 -2.57 0.98
N ALA A 37 -2.78 -2.95 1.24
CA ALA A 37 -2.45 -4.30 1.71
C ALA A 37 -3.01 -4.56 3.12
N ALA A 38 -2.91 -3.58 4.02
CA ALA A 38 -3.54 -3.65 5.35
C ALA A 38 -5.08 -3.75 5.26
N THR A 39 -5.72 -2.90 4.44
CA THR A 39 -7.17 -2.97 4.18
C THR A 39 -7.58 -4.33 3.62
N LEU A 40 -6.83 -4.87 2.65
CA LEU A 40 -7.10 -6.20 2.09
C LEU A 40 -7.01 -7.30 3.16
N ALA A 41 -6.04 -7.21 4.08
CA ALA A 41 -5.91 -8.16 5.17
C ALA A 41 -7.12 -8.11 6.12
N ALA A 42 -7.57 -6.90 6.48
CA ALA A 42 -8.73 -6.71 7.34
C ALA A 42 -10.03 -7.22 6.68
N LEU A 43 -10.24 -6.93 5.39
CA LEU A 43 -11.37 -7.46 4.62
C LEU A 43 -11.35 -8.99 4.53
N ARG A 44 -10.18 -9.60 4.31
CA ARG A 44 -10.03 -11.07 4.28
C ARG A 44 -10.27 -11.72 5.64
N ALA A 45 -10.04 -10.99 6.73
CA ALA A 45 -10.29 -11.42 8.09
C ALA A 45 -11.75 -11.16 8.54
N ASP A 46 -12.59 -10.61 7.66
CA ASP A 46 -13.99 -10.22 7.94
C ASP A 46 -14.11 -9.28 9.16
N LEU A 47 -13.12 -8.40 9.33
CA LEU A 47 -13.12 -7.41 10.40
C LEU A 47 -13.97 -6.19 10.03
N ASP A 48 -14.65 -5.64 11.04
CA ASP A 48 -15.22 -4.30 10.93
C ASP A 48 -14.07 -3.28 10.82
N LEU A 49 -13.98 -2.61 9.67
CA LEU A 49 -12.95 -1.60 9.42
C LEU A 49 -13.09 -0.35 10.32
N HIS A 50 -14.24 -0.18 10.98
CA HIS A 50 -14.45 0.86 11.97
C HIS A 50 -13.96 0.47 13.38
N ASP A 51 -13.67 -0.81 13.62
CA ASP A 51 -12.99 -1.24 14.84
C ASP A 51 -11.47 -1.02 14.72
N SER A 52 -11.06 0.22 15.00
CA SER A 52 -9.65 0.60 14.96
C SER A 52 -8.73 -0.25 15.86
N ALA A 53 -9.24 -0.82 16.96
CA ALA A 53 -8.43 -1.67 17.83
C ALA A 53 -8.17 -3.03 17.18
N ALA A 54 -9.22 -3.69 16.68
CA ALA A 54 -9.10 -4.96 15.98
C ALA A 54 -8.24 -4.85 14.72
N VAL A 55 -8.40 -3.77 13.95
CA VAL A 55 -7.58 -3.51 12.76
C VAL A 55 -6.12 -3.28 13.15
N ALA A 56 -5.84 -2.52 14.20
CA ALA A 56 -4.47 -2.27 14.66
C ALA A 56 -3.78 -3.56 15.13
N GLU A 57 -4.50 -4.41 15.89
CA GLU A 57 -3.99 -5.72 16.32
C GLU A 57 -3.65 -6.61 15.13
N LEU A 58 -4.53 -6.68 14.12
CA LEU A 58 -4.24 -7.43 12.90
C LEU A 58 -3.00 -6.87 12.20
N VAL A 59 -2.96 -5.57 11.93
CA VAL A 59 -1.87 -4.92 11.18
C VAL A 59 -0.51 -5.12 11.85
N ALA A 60 -0.47 -5.13 13.19
CA ALA A 60 0.77 -5.39 13.93
C ALA A 60 1.36 -6.79 13.69
N THR A 61 0.56 -7.75 13.19
CA THR A 61 1.00 -9.12 12.87
C THR A 61 1.38 -9.31 11.40
N LEU A 62 1.12 -8.32 10.54
CA LEU A 62 1.32 -8.45 9.10
C LEU A 62 2.76 -8.14 8.72
N ASP A 63 3.28 -8.94 7.79
CA ASP A 63 4.47 -8.62 7.02
C ASP A 63 4.06 -8.03 5.67
N ILE A 64 4.37 -6.75 5.44
CA ILE A 64 3.97 -6.00 4.24
C ILE A 64 5.22 -5.47 3.55
N ASP A 65 5.51 -6.05 2.38
CA ASP A 65 6.64 -5.66 1.54
C ASP A 65 6.15 -5.00 0.25
N CYS A 66 6.58 -3.76 0.01
CA CYS A 66 6.31 -3.03 -1.22
C CYS A 66 7.63 -2.78 -1.97
N VAL A 67 7.99 -3.69 -2.87
CA VAL A 67 9.28 -3.69 -3.59
C VAL A 67 9.04 -3.84 -5.08
N ASP A 68 9.75 -3.04 -5.90
CA ASP A 68 9.73 -3.10 -7.37
C ASP A 68 8.33 -3.08 -7.99
N GLY A 69 7.40 -2.33 -7.39
CA GLY A 69 6.02 -2.19 -7.85
C GLY A 69 5.10 -3.36 -7.51
N ARG A 70 5.62 -4.37 -6.80
CA ARG A 70 4.86 -5.47 -6.21
C ARG A 70 4.52 -5.17 -4.76
N ALA A 71 3.38 -5.68 -4.33
CA ALA A 71 2.98 -5.69 -2.92
C ALA A 71 2.85 -7.15 -2.48
N LEU A 72 3.62 -7.51 -1.44
CA LEU A 72 3.55 -8.82 -0.79
C LEU A 72 2.89 -8.63 0.58
N LEU A 73 1.98 -9.53 0.91
CA LEU A 73 1.32 -9.64 2.21
C LEU A 73 1.60 -11.03 2.76
N ASN A 74 2.37 -11.12 3.84
CA ASN A 74 2.85 -12.38 4.42
C ASN A 74 3.50 -13.27 3.35
N GLY A 75 4.38 -12.69 2.53
CA GLY A 75 5.05 -13.35 1.41
C GLY A 75 4.19 -13.63 0.17
N SER A 76 2.87 -13.40 0.22
CA SER A 76 1.97 -13.64 -0.92
C SER A 76 1.81 -12.39 -1.78
N ASP A 77 1.96 -12.52 -3.10
CA ASP A 77 1.75 -11.41 -4.02
C ASP A 77 0.27 -11.00 -4.07
N VAL A 78 -0.01 -9.78 -3.61
CA VAL A 78 -1.34 -9.18 -3.58
C VAL A 78 -1.45 -7.97 -4.51
N SER A 79 -0.48 -7.75 -5.40
CA SER A 79 -0.37 -6.55 -6.24
C SER A 79 -1.64 -6.23 -7.04
N ALA A 80 -2.34 -7.25 -7.54
CA ALA A 80 -3.60 -7.08 -8.25
C ALA A 80 -4.78 -6.89 -7.27
N ALA A 81 -4.83 -7.68 -6.21
CA ALA A 81 -5.91 -7.66 -5.22
C ALA A 81 -6.01 -6.31 -4.50
N ILE A 82 -4.88 -5.67 -4.18
CA ILE A 82 -4.87 -4.35 -3.53
C ILE A 82 -5.30 -3.20 -4.46
N ARG A 83 -5.61 -3.46 -5.73
CA ARG A 83 -6.05 -2.46 -6.71
C ARG A 83 -7.50 -2.64 -7.13
N THR A 84 -8.24 -3.56 -6.49
CA THR A 84 -9.68 -3.70 -6.73
C THR A 84 -10.44 -2.45 -6.24
N ALA A 85 -11.62 -2.23 -6.82
CA ALA A 85 -12.49 -1.12 -6.42
C ALA A 85 -12.92 -1.24 -4.95
N GLU A 86 -13.19 -2.47 -4.49
CA GLU A 86 -13.55 -2.78 -3.11
C GLU A 86 -12.46 -2.30 -2.14
N VAL A 87 -11.21 -2.77 -2.30
CA VAL A 87 -10.10 -2.34 -1.44
C VAL A 87 -9.88 -0.83 -1.53
N THR A 88 -9.98 -0.25 -2.73
CA THR A 88 -9.78 1.20 -2.91
C THR A 88 -10.86 2.04 -2.22
N ALA A 89 -12.10 1.56 -2.16
CA ALA A 89 -13.21 2.23 -1.50
C ALA A 89 -13.18 2.10 0.03
N SER A 90 -12.38 1.17 0.54
CA SER A 90 -12.28 0.81 1.96
C SER A 90 -10.99 1.28 2.65
N VAL A 91 -10.23 2.18 2.00
CA VAL A 91 -8.99 2.78 2.53
C VAL A 91 -9.27 4.10 3.22
#